data_AF-A0A811LHW8-F1
#
_entry.id   AF-A0A811LHW8-F1
#
_cell.length_a   1.000
_cell.length_b   1.000
_cell.length_c   1.000
_cell.angle_alpha   90.00
_cell.angle_beta   90.00
_cell.angle_gamma   90.00
#
_symmetry.space_group_name_H-M   'P 1'
#
loop_
_entity.id
_entity.type
_entity.pdbx_description
1 polymer ?
#
loop_
_entity_poly.entity_id
_entity_poly.type
_entity_poly.pdbx_seq_one_letter_code
_entity_poly.pdbx_strand_id
1 'polypeptide(L)'
;MSPQPPKPAMHDIVIGNWNAGDRNRALGYSGALFGPTSLIINNECNGEDNATPGGPGENRRIKAFKWFCKYFNVQPGANTTLSCKYMPQKFSEMKHNVSYQPDWSSTWKDNGPCVCAPASYGGLIPYYDPQFYTKQFSDLNEELKGICQKALYEHPEAFSITNSTAPCLNIDP
;
A
#
# COMPACT_ATOMS: atom_id res chain seq x y z
N MET A 1 8.12 -0.85 -7.77
CA MET A 1 8.69 0.28 -7.01
C MET A 1 7.62 1.13 -6.33
N SER A 2 6.37 1.13 -6.80
CA SER A 2 5.33 2.02 -6.27
C SER A 2 4.53 1.38 -5.12
N PRO A 3 4.52 1.98 -3.91
CA PRO A 3 3.64 1.58 -2.82
C PRO A 3 2.18 1.94 -3.12
N GLN A 4 1.25 1.23 -2.50
CA GLN A 4 -0.19 1.50 -2.56
C GLN A 4 -0.76 1.31 -1.16
N PRO A 5 -0.73 2.34 -0.30
CA PRO A 5 -1.10 2.22 1.09
C PRO A 5 -2.42 1.47 1.30
N PRO A 6 -2.45 0.49 2.23
CA PRO A 6 -1.42 0.13 3.21
C PRO A 6 -0.30 -0.79 2.66
N LYS A 7 -0.36 -1.22 1.40
CA LYS A 7 0.65 -2.08 0.78
C LYS A 7 1.96 -1.30 0.57
N PRO A 8 3.13 -1.82 1.00
CA PRO A 8 4.41 -1.24 0.64
C PRO A 8 4.74 -1.53 -0.83
N ALA A 9 5.84 -0.98 -1.34
CA ALA A 9 6.33 -1.40 -2.65
C ALA A 9 6.92 -2.81 -2.55
N MET A 10 6.72 -3.65 -3.57
CA MET A 10 7.39 -4.97 -3.62
C MET A 10 8.92 -4.86 -3.53
N HIS A 11 9.47 -3.78 -4.08
CA HIS A 11 10.91 -3.50 -4.00
C HIS A 11 11.38 -3.38 -2.56
N ASP A 12 10.69 -2.55 -1.77
CA ASP A 12 10.99 -2.34 -0.35
C ASP A 12 10.91 -3.65 0.44
N ILE A 13 10.01 -4.56 0.07
CA ILE A 13 9.96 -5.91 0.66
C ILE A 13 11.23 -6.71 0.34
N VAL A 14 11.63 -6.78 -0.93
CA VAL A 14 12.77 -7.63 -1.34
C VAL A 14 14.13 -7.07 -0.90
N ILE A 15 14.24 -5.75 -0.67
CA ILE A 15 15.45 -5.15 -0.09
C ILE A 15 15.38 -5.03 1.45
N GLY A 16 14.24 -5.35 2.05
CA GLY A 16 14.04 -5.35 3.50
C GLY A 16 13.73 -4.00 4.14
N ASN A 17 13.40 -2.97 3.36
CA ASN A 17 13.09 -1.62 3.80
C ASN A 17 11.57 -1.36 3.90
N TRP A 18 10.83 -2.26 4.55
CA TRP A 18 9.37 -2.17 4.64
C TRP A 18 8.87 -2.35 6.07
N ASN A 19 7.74 -1.73 6.39
CA ASN A 19 7.08 -1.96 7.67
C ASN A 19 6.18 -3.20 7.61
N ALA A 20 6.61 -4.27 8.26
CA ALA A 20 5.80 -5.48 8.40
C ALA A 20 4.75 -5.40 9.51
N GLY A 21 4.92 -4.51 10.49
CA GLY A 21 4.14 -4.52 11.73
C GLY A 21 4.63 -5.58 12.72
N ASP A 22 4.32 -5.38 14.01
CA ASP A 22 4.95 -6.14 15.09
C ASP A 22 4.51 -7.60 15.14
N ARG A 23 3.26 -7.89 14.77
CA ARG A 23 2.73 -9.26 14.69
C ARG A 23 3.47 -10.09 13.64
N ASN A 24 3.75 -9.49 12.48
CA ASN A 24 4.47 -10.15 11.40
C ASN A 24 5.96 -10.29 11.76
N ARG A 25 6.59 -9.23 12.31
CA ARG A 25 7.98 -9.27 12.81
C ARG A 25 8.20 -10.41 13.80
N ALA A 26 7.28 -10.62 14.74
CA ALA A 26 7.37 -11.68 15.76
C ALA A 26 7.43 -13.10 15.16
N LEU A 27 6.92 -13.30 13.94
CA LEU A 27 6.97 -14.58 13.22
C LEU A 27 8.02 -14.61 12.09
N GLY A 28 8.97 -13.66 12.10
CA GLY A 28 10.06 -13.60 11.12
C GLY A 28 9.69 -13.00 9.76
N TYR A 29 8.49 -12.43 9.61
CA TYR A 29 8.09 -11.69 8.41
C TYR A 29 8.68 -10.28 8.42
N SER A 30 10.01 -10.16 8.41
CA SER A 30 10.74 -8.89 8.38
C SER A 30 12.04 -9.00 7.59
N GLY A 31 12.56 -7.87 7.11
CA GLY A 31 13.74 -7.86 6.25
C GLY A 31 13.43 -8.31 4.83
N ALA A 32 14.46 -8.72 4.09
CA ALA A 32 14.36 -9.07 2.67
C ALA A 32 13.65 -10.41 2.46
N LEU A 33 12.39 -10.38 2.02
CA LEU A 33 11.53 -11.57 1.89
C LEU A 33 10.81 -11.66 0.55
N PHE A 34 10.48 -12.89 0.12
CA PHE A 34 9.71 -13.13 -1.09
C PHE A 34 8.20 -13.23 -0.83
N GLY A 35 7.78 -14.00 0.18
CA GLY A 35 6.37 -14.35 0.41
C GLY A 35 5.41 -13.16 0.46
N PRO A 36 5.72 -12.08 1.20
CA PRO A 36 4.86 -10.88 1.23
C PRO A 36 4.65 -10.20 -0.13
N THR A 37 5.51 -10.42 -1.14
CA THR A 37 5.28 -9.90 -2.50
C THR A 37 4.10 -10.59 -3.19
N SER A 38 3.85 -11.87 -2.93
CA SER A 38 2.69 -12.60 -3.44
C SER A 38 1.36 -12.02 -2.95
N LEU A 39 1.37 -11.50 -1.71
CA LEU A 39 0.24 -10.78 -1.12
C LEU A 39 -0.04 -9.46 -1.85
N ILE A 40 1.00 -8.70 -2.23
CA ILE A 40 0.85 -7.47 -3.01
C ILE A 40 0.25 -7.75 -4.38
N ILE A 41 0.82 -8.72 -5.11
CA ILE A 41 0.48 -8.97 -6.51
C ILE A 41 -0.97 -9.43 -6.66
N ASN A 42 -1.41 -10.42 -5.88
CA ASN A 42 -2.76 -10.99 -6.07
C ASN A 42 -3.34 -11.69 -4.84
N ASN A 43 -2.87 -11.38 -3.61
CA ASN A 43 -3.33 -12.06 -2.39
C ASN A 43 -3.24 -13.61 -2.45
N GLU A 44 -2.28 -14.13 -3.22
CA GLU A 44 -2.09 -15.57 -3.38
C GLU A 44 -1.17 -16.06 -2.25
N CYS A 45 -1.77 -16.56 -1.16
CA CYS A 45 -1.06 -17.04 0.05
C CYS A 45 -1.30 -18.53 0.32
N ASN A 46 -1.22 -19.36 -0.72
CA ASN A 46 -1.55 -20.79 -0.66
C ASN A 46 -0.33 -21.69 -0.33
N GLY A 47 0.87 -21.15 -0.47
CA GLY A 47 2.14 -21.84 -0.29
C GLY A 47 2.65 -22.52 -1.56
N GLU A 48 3.81 -23.15 -1.42
CA GLU A 48 4.37 -24.05 -2.43
C GLU A 48 3.81 -25.47 -2.21
N ASP A 49 3.58 -26.17 -3.32
CA ASP A 49 3.26 -27.59 -3.36
C ASP A 49 4.51 -28.39 -3.76
N ASN A 50 4.71 -29.54 -3.12
CA ASN A 50 5.81 -30.47 -3.37
C ASN A 50 5.74 -31.09 -4.77
N ALA A 51 4.56 -31.17 -5.40
CA ALA A 51 4.42 -31.72 -6.75
C ALA A 51 5.00 -30.77 -7.83
N THR A 52 5.78 -31.26 -8.78
CA THR A 52 6.28 -30.46 -9.93
C THR A 52 5.43 -30.71 -11.18
N PRO A 53 4.92 -29.66 -11.87
CA PRO A 53 5.07 -28.22 -11.61
C PRO A 53 4.19 -27.69 -10.47
N GLY A 54 3.20 -28.46 -10.02
CA GLY A 54 2.25 -28.09 -8.97
C GLY A 54 1.16 -27.12 -9.46
N GLY A 55 0.31 -26.67 -8.53
CA GLY A 55 -0.83 -25.78 -8.84
C GLY A 55 -0.43 -24.38 -9.35
N PRO A 56 -1.36 -23.64 -9.98
CA PRO A 56 -1.14 -22.24 -10.39
C PRO A 56 -1.00 -21.27 -9.20
N GLY A 57 -0.65 -20.01 -9.47
CA GLY A 57 -0.57 -18.94 -8.46
C GLY A 57 0.76 -18.90 -7.70
N GLU A 58 0.71 -18.70 -6.38
CA GLU A 58 1.89 -18.54 -5.50
C GLU A 58 2.90 -19.69 -5.64
N ASN A 59 2.42 -20.93 -5.81
CA ASN A 59 3.30 -22.10 -6.00
C ASN A 59 4.27 -21.92 -7.18
N ARG A 60 3.77 -21.46 -8.35
CA ARG A 60 4.63 -21.21 -9.52
C ARG A 60 5.61 -20.06 -9.28
N ARG A 61 5.18 -19.03 -8.54
CA ARG A 61 6.03 -17.88 -8.19
C ARG A 61 7.18 -18.29 -7.27
N ILE A 62 6.91 -19.09 -6.24
CA ILE A 62 7.93 -19.61 -5.32
C ILE A 62 8.95 -20.47 -6.08
N LYS A 63 8.47 -21.36 -6.96
CA LYS A 63 9.36 -22.23 -7.76
C LYS A 63 10.23 -21.44 -8.73
N ALA A 64 9.65 -20.47 -9.43
CA ALA A 64 10.41 -19.57 -10.30
C ALA A 64 11.46 -18.80 -9.49
N PHE A 65 11.08 -18.26 -8.33
CA PHE A 65 12.01 -17.55 -7.44
C PHE A 65 13.17 -18.44 -6.98
N LYS A 66 12.89 -19.66 -6.49
CA LYS A 66 13.92 -20.64 -6.12
C LYS A 66 14.84 -20.99 -7.29
N TRP A 67 14.28 -21.15 -8.49
CA TRP A 67 15.05 -21.41 -9.70
C TRP A 67 16.01 -20.25 -10.02
N PHE A 68 15.53 -19.01 -9.97
CA PHE A 68 16.38 -17.82 -10.16
C PHE A 68 17.44 -17.70 -9.06
N CYS A 69 17.09 -17.95 -7.80
CA CYS A 69 18.06 -17.96 -6.70
C CYS A 69 19.18 -18.97 -6.93
N LYS A 70 18.82 -20.19 -7.38
CA LYS A 70 19.80 -21.21 -7.77
C LYS A 70 20.66 -20.76 -8.95
N TYR A 71 20.06 -20.16 -9.97
CA TYR A 71 20.77 -19.66 -11.15
C TYR A 71 21.80 -18.58 -10.80
N PHE A 72 21.42 -17.64 -9.93
CA PHE A 72 22.29 -16.57 -9.45
C PHE A 72 23.17 -16.95 -8.25
N ASN A 73 23.13 -18.21 -7.81
CA ASN A 73 23.87 -18.72 -6.65
C ASN A 73 23.62 -17.90 -5.35
N VAL A 74 22.37 -17.54 -5.10
CA VAL A 74 21.91 -16.85 -3.88
C VAL A 74 20.92 -17.71 -3.11
N GLN A 75 20.83 -17.51 -1.79
CA GLN A 75 19.89 -18.24 -0.95
C GLN A 75 18.48 -17.64 -1.06
N PRO A 76 17.43 -18.45 -1.29
CA PRO A 76 16.05 -17.95 -1.38
C PRO A 76 15.46 -17.54 -0.02
N GLY A 77 16.09 -17.93 1.09
CA GLY A 77 15.56 -17.73 2.45
C GLY A 77 14.71 -18.92 2.93
N ALA A 78 14.10 -18.76 4.11
CA ALA A 78 13.34 -19.83 4.76
C ALA A 78 12.02 -20.14 4.02
N ASN A 79 11.68 -21.43 3.90
CA ASN A 79 10.45 -21.88 3.23
C ASN A 79 9.17 -21.24 3.82
N THR A 80 9.15 -20.95 5.11
CA THR A 80 8.03 -20.30 5.80
C THR A 80 7.79 -18.87 5.31
N THR A 81 8.86 -18.13 5.01
CA THR A 81 8.81 -16.73 4.57
C THR A 81 8.82 -16.58 3.05
N LEU A 82 8.97 -17.68 2.31
CA LEU A 82 8.73 -17.72 0.85
C LEU A 82 7.24 -17.63 0.49
N SER A 83 6.35 -17.83 1.46
CA SER A 83 4.91 -17.67 1.27
C SER A 83 4.31 -16.70 2.27
N CYS A 84 3.27 -15.98 1.85
CA CYS A 84 2.44 -15.19 2.76
C CYS A 84 1.37 -16.03 3.50
N LYS A 85 1.34 -17.36 3.32
CA LYS A 85 0.37 -18.28 3.94
C LYS A 85 0.29 -18.14 5.45
N TYR A 86 1.45 -18.09 6.13
CA TYR A 86 1.54 -18.02 7.58
C TYR A 86 1.76 -16.59 8.10
N MET A 87 1.63 -15.58 7.23
CA MET A 87 1.72 -14.18 7.62
C MET A 87 0.48 -13.79 8.43
N PRO A 88 0.61 -13.47 9.73
CA PRO A 88 -0.52 -13.36 10.66
C PRO A 88 -1.36 -12.11 10.44
N GLN A 89 -0.78 -11.02 9.94
CA GLN A 89 -1.48 -9.79 9.63
C GLN A 89 -1.29 -9.44 8.16
N LYS A 90 -2.39 -9.38 7.39
CA LYS A 90 -2.34 -8.97 5.99
C LYS A 90 -2.21 -7.45 5.87
N PHE A 91 -1.70 -6.94 4.76
CA PHE A 91 -1.55 -5.50 4.56
C PHE A 91 -2.87 -4.73 4.70
N SER A 92 -3.99 -5.31 4.24
CA SER A 92 -5.33 -4.72 4.39
C SER A 92 -5.77 -4.51 5.84
N GLU A 93 -5.20 -5.26 6.78
CA GLU A 93 -5.49 -5.17 8.22
C GLU A 93 -4.53 -4.22 8.96
N MET A 94 -3.59 -3.60 8.24
CA MET A 94 -2.67 -2.64 8.82
C MET A 94 -3.35 -1.26 8.90
N LYS A 95 -3.18 -0.58 10.05
CA LYS A 95 -3.90 0.66 10.38
C LYS A 95 -3.42 1.91 9.64
N HIS A 96 -2.45 1.80 8.73
CA HIS A 96 -1.93 2.92 7.93
C HIS A 96 -2.47 2.96 6.50
N ASN A 97 -3.71 2.48 6.31
CA ASN A 97 -4.51 2.81 5.14
C ASN A 97 -4.89 4.29 5.21
N VAL A 98 -4.01 5.17 4.76
CA VAL A 98 -4.24 6.61 4.75
C VAL A 98 -4.24 7.11 3.32
N SER A 99 -5.24 7.90 2.97
CA SER A 99 -5.36 8.58 1.69
C SER A 99 -5.74 10.03 1.90
N TYR A 100 -5.43 10.88 0.91
CA TYR A 100 -5.96 12.23 0.89
C TYR A 100 -7.44 12.22 0.52
N GLN A 101 -8.21 12.96 1.30
CA GLN A 101 -9.66 13.08 1.23
C GLN A 101 -10.06 14.53 1.44
N PRO A 102 -11.28 14.95 1.05
CA PRO A 102 -11.82 16.23 1.47
C PRO A 102 -11.73 16.33 3.00
N ASP A 103 -11.27 17.47 3.51
CA ASP A 103 -11.33 17.71 4.95
C ASP A 103 -12.78 17.93 5.37
N TRP A 104 -13.44 16.85 5.79
CA TRP A 104 -14.83 16.87 6.23
C TRP A 104 -15.10 17.83 7.39
N SER A 105 -14.07 18.27 8.12
CA SER A 105 -14.20 19.26 9.19
C SER A 105 -14.35 20.69 8.66
N SER A 106 -14.01 20.93 7.38
CA SER A 106 -14.05 22.25 6.75
C SER A 106 -14.89 22.32 5.48
N THR A 107 -15.22 21.19 4.82
CA THR A 107 -15.96 21.19 3.54
C THR A 107 -17.31 21.89 3.59
N TRP A 108 -17.98 21.86 4.74
CA TRP A 108 -19.29 22.50 4.97
C TRP A 108 -19.19 24.02 5.22
N LYS A 109 -17.99 24.55 5.39
CA LYS A 109 -17.76 25.98 5.67
C LYS A 109 -17.73 26.78 4.37
N ASP A 110 -18.22 28.00 4.43
CA ASP A 110 -18.32 28.97 3.33
C ASP A 110 -17.27 30.09 3.44
N ASN A 111 -16.22 29.88 4.25
CA ASN A 111 -15.22 30.90 4.55
C ASN A 111 -13.81 30.56 4.03
N GLY A 112 -13.67 29.54 3.20
CA GLY A 112 -12.40 29.17 2.59
C GLY A 112 -12.52 28.07 1.52
N PRO A 113 -11.48 27.92 0.67
CA PRO A 113 -11.46 26.91 -0.37
C PRO A 113 -11.46 25.49 0.20
N CYS A 114 -11.85 24.52 -0.62
CA CYS A 114 -11.79 23.13 -0.21
C CYS A 114 -10.33 22.69 -0.02
N VAL A 115 -10.07 22.06 1.12
CA VAL A 115 -8.75 21.51 1.46
C VAL A 115 -8.83 20.00 1.60
N CYS A 116 -7.72 19.34 1.31
CA CYS A 116 -7.58 17.92 1.56
C CYS A 116 -6.79 17.64 2.83
N ALA A 117 -7.22 16.61 3.56
CA ALA A 117 -6.55 16.11 4.74
C ALA A 117 -6.32 14.58 4.63
N PRO A 118 -5.29 14.03 5.28
CA PRO A 118 -5.13 12.59 5.40
C PRO A 118 -6.27 11.98 6.21
N ALA A 119 -6.89 10.92 5.69
CA ALA A 119 -7.95 10.19 6.38
C ALA A 119 -7.61 8.69 6.44
N SER A 120 -8.01 8.01 7.52
CA SER A 120 -7.66 6.62 7.82
C SER A 120 -8.49 5.58 7.06
N TYR A 121 -8.87 5.88 5.83
CA TYR A 121 -9.57 4.97 4.93
C TYR A 121 -9.05 5.13 3.50
N GLY A 122 -9.36 4.13 2.66
CA GLY A 122 -8.81 4.01 1.31
C GLY A 122 -9.43 5.02 0.36
N GLY A 123 -8.60 5.61 -0.51
CA GLY A 123 -8.98 6.66 -1.44
C GLY A 123 -8.15 6.62 -2.72
N LEU A 124 -8.51 7.50 -3.65
CA LEU A 124 -7.86 7.60 -4.96
C LEU A 124 -6.42 8.10 -4.86
N ILE A 125 -6.17 9.03 -3.94
CA ILE A 125 -4.90 9.73 -3.81
C ILE A 125 -4.21 9.24 -2.55
N PRO A 126 -3.08 8.53 -2.64
CA PRO A 126 -2.43 7.97 -1.47
C PRO A 126 -1.85 9.07 -0.58
N TYR A 127 -1.77 8.78 0.72
CA TYR A 127 -0.94 9.53 1.66
C TYR A 127 0.15 8.60 2.20
N TYR A 128 1.40 9.03 2.10
CA TYR A 128 2.53 8.26 2.57
C TYR A 128 2.96 8.74 3.95
N ASP A 129 2.41 8.10 4.98
CA ASP A 129 2.77 8.39 6.37
C ASP A 129 4.29 8.26 6.59
N PRO A 130 4.99 9.34 6.99
CA PRO A 130 6.44 9.32 7.23
C PRO A 130 6.88 8.29 8.28
N GLN A 131 5.98 7.82 9.14
CA GLN A 131 6.27 6.76 10.10
C GLN A 131 6.43 5.38 9.43
N PHE A 132 5.83 5.18 8.26
CA PHE A 132 5.72 3.86 7.63
C PHE A 132 6.32 3.77 6.23
N TYR A 133 6.47 4.91 5.54
CA TYR A 133 7.04 5.00 4.21
C TYR A 133 8.37 5.75 4.21
N THR A 134 9.21 5.45 3.23
CA THR A 134 10.51 6.12 3.09
C THR A 134 10.34 7.60 2.75
N LYS A 135 11.39 8.40 3.03
CA LYS A 135 11.39 9.84 2.75
C LYS A 135 11.03 10.16 1.30
N GLN A 136 11.52 9.35 0.35
CA GLN A 136 11.21 9.50 -1.07
C GLN A 136 9.70 9.52 -1.36
N PHE A 137 8.91 8.72 -0.63
CA PHE A 137 7.46 8.71 -0.81
C PHE A 137 6.78 9.81 0.00
N SER A 138 7.19 10.04 1.25
CA SER A 138 6.59 11.10 2.06
C SER A 138 6.83 12.51 1.48
N ASP A 139 7.93 12.72 0.75
CA ASP A 139 8.23 13.97 0.05
C ASP A 139 7.20 14.29 -1.06
N LEU A 140 6.49 13.27 -1.57
CA LEU A 140 5.42 13.45 -2.57
C LEU A 140 4.11 13.94 -1.95
N ASN A 141 3.96 13.93 -0.62
CA ASN A 141 2.69 14.21 0.03
C ASN A 141 2.18 15.64 -0.23
N GLU A 142 3.07 16.64 -0.37
CA GLU A 142 2.65 18.02 -0.68
C GLU A 142 2.11 18.12 -2.11
N GLU A 143 2.77 17.48 -3.07
CA GLU A 143 2.30 17.41 -4.46
C GLU A 143 0.96 16.66 -4.55
N LEU A 144 0.85 15.52 -3.86
CA LEU A 144 -0.38 14.72 -3.81
C LEU A 144 -1.53 15.46 -3.13
N LYS A 145 -1.24 16.28 -2.12
CA LYS A 145 -2.23 17.17 -1.50
C LYS A 145 -2.75 18.19 -2.52
N GLY A 146 -1.84 18.81 -3.28
CA GLY A 146 -2.21 19.72 -4.37
C GLY A 146 -3.05 19.04 -5.45
N ILE A 147 -2.70 17.82 -5.86
CA ILE A 147 -3.49 17.00 -6.77
C ILE A 147 -4.89 16.73 -6.21
N CYS A 148 -4.97 16.41 -4.91
CA CYS A 148 -6.25 16.20 -4.25
C CYS A 148 -7.12 17.45 -4.27
N GLN A 149 -6.56 18.60 -3.88
CA GLN A 149 -7.29 19.86 -3.89
C GLN A 149 -7.79 20.20 -5.29
N LYS A 150 -6.94 20.07 -6.31
CA LYS A 150 -7.33 20.26 -7.72
C LYS A 150 -8.46 19.31 -8.14
N ALA A 151 -8.36 18.04 -7.75
CA ALA A 151 -9.38 17.03 -8.06
C ALA A 151 -10.73 17.29 -7.37
N LEU A 152 -10.76 17.95 -6.20
CA LEU A 152 -12.03 18.34 -5.56
C LEU A 152 -12.86 19.27 -6.45
N TYR A 153 -12.20 20.18 -7.17
CA TYR A 153 -12.87 21.15 -8.06
C TYR A 153 -13.10 20.60 -9.46
N GLU A 154 -12.16 19.84 -10.01
CA GLU A 154 -12.27 19.28 -11.36
C GLU A 154 -13.21 18.07 -11.42
N HIS A 155 -13.24 17.27 -10.35
CA HIS A 155 -13.98 16.00 -10.26
C HIS A 155 -14.62 15.79 -8.88
N PRO A 156 -15.50 16.70 -8.41
CA PRO A 156 -16.14 16.59 -7.09
C PRO A 156 -16.93 15.28 -6.89
N GLU A 157 -17.45 14.70 -7.98
CA GLU A 157 -18.16 13.42 -7.98
C GLU A 157 -17.28 12.25 -7.53
N ALA A 158 -15.97 12.30 -7.78
CA ALA A 158 -15.02 11.27 -7.35
C ALA A 158 -14.91 11.17 -5.83
N PHE A 159 -15.29 12.25 -5.12
CA PHE A 159 -15.29 12.35 -3.67
C PHE A 159 -16.71 12.37 -3.07
N SER A 160 -17.74 12.13 -3.88
CA SER A 160 -19.14 12.17 -3.45
C SER A 160 -19.57 13.53 -2.86
N ILE A 161 -19.00 14.63 -3.36
CA ILE A 161 -19.37 16.00 -2.97
C ILE A 161 -20.00 16.76 -4.14
N THR A 162 -20.77 17.79 -3.82
CA THR A 162 -21.42 18.71 -4.77
C THR A 162 -21.40 20.12 -4.17
N ASN A 163 -21.66 21.16 -4.97
CA ASN A 163 -21.74 22.54 -4.46
C ASN A 163 -22.81 22.73 -3.37
N SER A 164 -23.80 21.82 -3.27
CA SER A 164 -24.82 21.83 -2.22
C SER A 164 -24.38 21.12 -0.93
N THR A 165 -23.49 20.13 -1.01
CA THR A 165 -22.98 19.40 0.17
C THR A 165 -21.65 19.92 0.67
N ALA A 166 -20.88 20.61 -0.19
CA ALA A 166 -19.60 21.22 0.11
C ALA A 166 -19.57 22.67 -0.42
N PRO A 167 -20.02 23.66 0.38
CA PRO A 167 -20.01 25.08 0.02
C PRO A 167 -18.61 25.62 -0.33
N CYS A 168 -17.54 25.00 0.18
CA CYS A 168 -16.16 25.36 -0.16
C CYS A 168 -15.86 25.28 -1.67
N LEU A 169 -16.63 24.51 -2.44
CA LEU A 169 -16.48 24.40 -3.91
C LEU A 169 -16.86 25.69 -4.64
N ASN A 170 -17.62 26.58 -3.99
CA ASN A 170 -18.00 27.87 -4.56
C ASN A 170 -16.93 28.95 -4.36
N ILE A 171 -15.80 28.60 -3.74
CA ILE A 171 -14.68 29.51 -3.45
C ILE A 171 -13.49 29.03 -4.27
N ASP A 172 -12.90 29.94 -5.05
CA ASP A 172 -11.76 29.62 -5.90
C ASP A 172 -10.57 29.07 -5.07
N PRO A 173 -9.90 28.01 -5.54
CA PRO A 173 -8.81 27.33 -4.84
C PRO A 173 -7.53 28.17 -4.68
#